data_AF-A0A6L7A5N0-F1
#
_entry.id   AF-A0A6L7A5N0-F1
#
_cell.length_a   1.000
_cell.length_b   1.000
_cell.length_c   1.000
_cell.angle_alpha   90.00
_cell.angle_beta   90.00
_cell.angle_gamma   90.00
#
_symmetry.space_group_name_H-M   'P 1'
#
loop_
_entity.id
_entity.type
_entity.pdbx_description
1 polymer ?
#
loop_
_entity_poly.entity_id
_entity_poly.type
_entity_poly.pdbx_seq_one_letter_code
_entity_poly.pdbx_strand_id
1 'polypeptide(L)' 'MVQPLDYKLNDIVEMKKPHACGANAWRITRVGADIKLSCTQCGRGIMMSRFDFNKRLKKILHSADAEM' A
#
# COMPACT_ATOMS: atom_id res chain seq x y z
N MET A 1 13.57 17.34 2.58
CA MET A 1 13.52 16.22 3.54
C MET A 1 12.17 15.54 3.38
N VAL A 2 12.08 14.49 2.55
CA VAL A 2 10.82 13.74 2.39
C VAL A 2 10.78 12.75 3.54
N GLN A 3 9.99 13.05 4.56
CA GLN A 3 9.73 12.13 5.66
C GLN A 3 9.24 10.81 5.05
N PRO A 4 9.91 9.67 5.30
CA PRO A 4 9.39 8.40 4.85
C PRO A 4 8.04 8.21 5.55
N LEU A 5 6.96 8.16 4.78
CA LEU A 5 5.69 7.64 5.29
C LEU A 5 6.01 6.23 5.79
N ASP A 6 6.01 6.05 7.11
CA ASP A 6 6.34 4.77 7.74
C ASP A 6 5.12 3.88 7.55
N TYR A 7 5.15 3.04 6.52
CA TYR A 7 4.13 2.03 6.27
C TYR A 7 4.60 0.68 6.81
N LYS A 8 3.71 0.00 7.52
CA LYS A 8 3.96 -1.28 8.16
C LYS A 8 3.30 -2.43 7.39
N LEU A 9 3.65 -3.65 7.78
CA LEU A 9 2.95 -4.85 7.32
C LEU A 9 1.47 -4.73 7.73
N ASN A 10 0.56 -5.13 6.85
CA ASN A 10 -0.91 -5.05 7.01
C ASN A 10 -1.53 -3.66 6.90
N ASP A 11 -0.75 -2.60 6.70
CA ASP A 11 -1.31 -1.26 6.46
C ASP A 11 -2.19 -1.22 5.22
N ILE A 12 -3.25 -0.42 5.27
CA ILE A 12 -4.10 -0.10 4.13
C ILE A 12 -3.71 1.26 3.60
N VAL A 13 -3.31 1.30 2.34
CA VAL A 13 -2.83 2.50 1.66
C VAL A 13 -3.68 2.82 0.45
N GLU A 14 -3.80 4.11 0.14
CA GLU A 14 -4.46 4.59 -1.07
C GLU A 14 -3.40 4.92 -2.13
N MET A 15 -3.56 4.35 -3.32
CA MET A 15 -2.72 4.68 -4.48
C MET A 15 -3.32 5.80 -5.33
N LYS A 16 -2.45 6.58 -5.98
CA LYS A 16 -2.85 7.60 -6.96
C LYS A 16 -3.44 6.99 -8.23
N LYS A 17 -2.95 5.82 -8.65
CA LYS A 17 -3.49 5.10 -9.80
C LYS A 17 -4.65 4.21 -9.35
N PRO A 18 -5.84 4.31 -9.96
CA PRO A 18 -6.94 3.42 -9.65
C PRO A 18 -6.59 2.00 -10.07
N HIS A 19 -7.01 1.01 -9.27
CA HIS A 19 -7.02 -0.38 -9.71
C HIS A 19 -8.16 -0.59 -10.71
N ALA A 20 -8.01 -1.56 -11.61
CA ALA A 20 -9.03 -1.87 -12.62
C ALA A 20 -10.42 -2.23 -12.03
N CYS A 21 -10.49 -2.57 -10.75
CA CYS A 21 -11.75 -2.83 -10.05
C CYS A 21 -12.45 -1.57 -9.48
N GLY A 22 -11.93 -0.37 -9.72
CA GLY A 22 -12.46 0.88 -9.18
C GLY A 22 -12.00 1.19 -7.74
N ALA A 23 -11.39 0.22 -7.05
CA ALA A 23 -10.81 0.45 -5.74
C ALA A 23 -9.40 1.04 -5.84
N ASN A 24 -9.07 1.90 -4.89
CA ASN A 24 -7.79 2.56 -4.74
C ASN A 24 -7.13 2.21 -3.40
N ALA A 25 -7.79 1.40 -2.57
CA ALA A 25 -7.27 0.87 -1.32
C ALA A 25 -6.51 -0.45 -1.53
N TRP A 26 -5.31 -0.51 -0.98
CA TRP A 26 -4.39 -1.64 -1.07
C TRP A 26 -3.88 -2.01 0.32
N ARG A 27 -3.93 -3.28 0.66
CA ARG A 27 -3.34 -3.83 1.88
C ARG A 27 -1.91 -4.27 1.61
N ILE A 28 -0.96 -3.80 2.41
CA ILE A 28 0.43 -4.24 2.36
C ILE A 28 0.50 -5.63 2.99
N THR A 29 0.88 -6.63 2.19
CA THR A 29 1.02 -8.02 2.67
C THR A 29 2.47 -8.44 2.84
N ARG A 30 3.41 -7.68 2.25
CA ARG A 30 4.84 -7.91 2.38
C ARG A 30 5.60 -6.59 2.24
N VAL A 31 6.54 -6.36 3.15
CA VAL A 31 7.48 -5.24 3.09
C VAL A 31 8.90 -5.82 2.96
N GLY A 32 9.65 -5.37 1.96
CA GLY A 32 11.00 -5.85 1.64
C GLY A 32 11.63 -5.01 0.53
N ALA A 33 12.50 -5.62 -0.28
CA ALA A 33 13.00 -4.99 -1.52
C ALA A 33 11.84 -4.70 -2.49
N ASP A 34 10.94 -5.67 -2.62
CA ASP A 34 9.66 -5.56 -3.31
C ASP A 34 8.51 -5.59 -2.31
N ILE A 35 7.54 -4.73 -2.54
CA ILE A 35 6.34 -4.61 -1.73
C ILE A 35 5.22 -5.36 -2.43
N LYS A 36 4.59 -6.28 -1.70
CA LYS A 36 3.40 -7.00 -2.18
C LYS A 36 2.16 -6.34 -1.62
N LEU A 37 1.26 -5.98 -2.51
CA LEU A 37 0.02 -5.27 -2.19
C LEU A 37 -1.15 -6.12 -2.62
N SER A 38 -2.14 -6.25 -1.75
CA SER A 38 -3.38 -6.97 -2.01
C SER A 38 -4.53 -5.98 -2.04
N CYS A 39 -5.27 -5.92 -3.15
CA CYS A 39 -6.46 -5.09 -3.21
C CYS A 39 -7.51 -5.58 -2.21
N THR A 40 -8.07 -4.67 -1.40
CA THR A 40 -9.06 -5.01 -0.37
C THR A 40 -10.46 -5.28 -0.92
N GLN A 41 -10.71 -4.96 -2.21
CA GLN A 41 -12.01 -5.16 -2.85
C GLN A 41 -12.06 -6.41 -3.73
N CYS A 42 -11.04 -6.63 -4.56
CA CYS A 42 -11.03 -7.78 -5.48
C CYS A 42 -10.03 -8.87 -5.09
N GLY A 43 -9.27 -8.71 -4.00
CA GLY A 43 -8.29 -9.69 -3.52
C GLY A 43 -7.06 -9.89 -4.43
N ARG A 44 -6.90 -9.04 -5.46
CA ARG A 44 -5.83 -9.20 -6.44
C ARG A 44 -4.51 -8.66 -5.89
N GLY A 45 -3.47 -9.46 -5.97
CA GLY A 45 -2.14 -9.11 -5.48
C GLY A 45 -1.26 -8.57 -6.60
N ILE A 46 -0.56 -7.45 -6.37
CA ILE A 46 0.51 -6.96 -7.24
C ILE A 46 1.82 -6.86 -6.45
N MET A 47 2.93 -7.05 -7.16
CA MET A 47 4.26 -6.86 -6.62
C MET A 47 4.89 -5.66 -7.32
N MET A 48 5.45 -4.73 -6.55
CA MET A 48 6.16 -3.58 -7.08
C MET A 48 7.36 -3.24 -6.20
N SER A 49 8.38 -2.67 -6.81
CA SER A 49 9.55 -2.21 -6.05
C SER A 49 9.19 -1.05 -5.14
N ARG A 50 9.89 -0.94 -4.02
CA ARG A 50 9.68 0.10 -3.01
C ARG A 50 9.66 1.54 -3.57
N PHE A 51 10.48 1.80 -4.59
CA PHE A 51 10.56 3.12 -5.23
C PHE A 51 9.27 3.50 -5.99
N ASP A 52 8.75 2.58 -6.81
CA ASP A 52 7.51 2.81 -7.56
C ASP A 52 6.31 2.93 -6.61
N PHE A 53 6.29 2.11 -5.54
CA PHE A 53 5.31 2.22 -4.47
C PHE A 53 5.29 3.61 -3.85
N ASN A 54 6.45 4.12 -3.40
CA ASN A 54 6.52 5.41 -2.73
C ASN A 54 6.13 6.58 -3.65
N LYS A 55 6.38 6.45 -4.96
CA LYS A 55 5.97 7.44 -5.96
C LYS A 55 4.46 7.43 -6.22
N ARG A 56 3.82 6.26 -6.14
CA ARG A 56 2.39 6.04 -6.40
C ARG A 56 1.53 6.14 -5.14
N LEU A 57 2.13 6.04 -3.96
CA LEU A 57 1.47 6.20 -2.68
C LEU A 57 0.86 7.61 -2.59
N LYS A 58 -0.42 7.68 -2.25
CA LYS A 58 -1.15 8.94 -2.07
C LYS A 58 -1.26 9.27 -0.59
N LYS A 59 -1.76 8.32 0.20
CA LYS A 59 -1.91 8.42 1.66
C LYS A 59 -2.03 7.01 2.26
N ILE A 60 -1.77 6.89 3.56
CA ILE A 60 -2.12 5.70 4.34
C ILE A 60 -3.54 5.91 4.86
N LEU A 61 -4.44 4.96 4.60
CA LEU A 61 -5.83 4.99 5.06
C LEU A 61 -5.99 4.39 6.45
N HIS A 62 -5.25 3.32 6.73
CA HIS A 62 -5.30 2.62 8.00
C HIS A 62 -3.92 2.05 8.31
N SER A 63 -3.41 2.38 9.50
CA SER A 63 -2.18 1.80 10.03
C SER A 63 -2.53 0.63 10.92
N ALA A 64 -1.93 -0.53 10.68
CA ALA A 64 -2.12 -1.75 11.48
C ALA A 64 -1.63 -1.59 12.93
N ASP A 65 -0.87 -0.53 13.23
CA ASP A 65 -0.37 -0.18 14.56
C ASP A 65 -1.40 0.50 15.46
N ALA A 66 -2.55 0.90 14.93
CA ALA A 66 -3.58 1.62 15.69
C ALA A 66 -4.37 0.71 16.65
N GLU A 67 -4.05 -0.59 16.71
CA GLU A 67 -4.66 -1.55 17.61
C GLU A 67 -3.57 -2.28 18.40
N MET A 68 -3.02 -1.61 19.43
CA MET A 68 -2.76 -2.13 20.80
C MET A 68 -1.94 -1.14 21.64
#